data_AF-F2JN63-F1
#
_entry.id   AF-F2JN63-F1
#
_cell.length_a   1.000
_cell.length_b   1.000
_cell.length_c   1.000
_cell.angle_alpha   90.00
_cell.angle_beta   90.00
_cell.angle_gamma   90.00
#
_symmetry.space_group_name_H-M   'P 1'
#
loop_
_entity.id
_entity.type
_entity.pdbx_description
1 polymer ?
#
loop_
_entity_poly.entity_id
_entity_poly.type
_entity_poly.pdbx_seq_one_letter_code
_entity_poly.pdbx_strand_id
1 'polypeptide(L)'
;MHIHDYQKAAYFYSYFNPLEAAKLYKQEYCFYEAGYAYLYAYNGLKAIDCFRCCKNPLQKEQGLKEVAEFALVLYFTKQYEDAFELFIKLNDYYSALECAKKLKENELIKSTCLLIGMEEAEKKHYSFAAKCVEPFDTELAMYYYSLDHAYEETVRLLLTHGDYEKALHICLLENDLNRAYEIASTYNPTLLSS
;
A
#
# COMPACT_ATOMS: atom_id res chain seq x y z
N MET A 1 18.77 -40.66 27.99
CA MET A 1 18.18 -39.37 28.40
C MET A 1 18.73 -38.30 27.48
N HIS A 2 18.13 -38.13 26.30
CA HIS A 2 18.54 -37.10 25.35
C HIS A 2 18.03 -35.76 25.85
N ILE A 3 18.93 -34.87 26.23
CA ILE A 3 18.57 -33.47 26.52
C ILE A 3 18.34 -32.82 25.15
N HIS A 4 17.15 -33.00 24.59
CA HIS A 4 16.67 -32.28 23.41
C HIS A 4 16.25 -30.87 23.82
N ASP A 5 17.20 -30.07 24.30
CA ASP A 5 16.94 -28.66 24.55
C ASP A 5 17.27 -27.90 23.25
N TYR A 6 16.37 -28.03 22.28
CA TYR A 6 16.49 -27.37 20.98
C TYR A 6 16.58 -25.85 21.13
N GLN A 7 16.02 -25.27 22.20
CA GLN A 7 16.16 -23.85 22.51
C GLN A 7 17.60 -23.49 22.91
N LYS A 8 18.25 -24.29 23.78
CA LYS A 8 19.67 -24.09 24.09
C LYS A 8 20.54 -24.27 22.86
N ALA A 9 20.28 -25.30 22.06
CA ALA A 9 21.01 -25.51 20.81
C ALA A 9 20.82 -24.31 19.86
N ALA A 10 19.59 -23.82 19.68
CA ALA A 10 19.28 -22.65 18.88
C ALA A 10 20.03 -21.41 19.36
N TYR A 11 20.08 -21.18 20.68
CA TYR A 11 20.84 -20.09 21.27
C TYR A 11 22.33 -20.18 20.93
N PHE A 12 22.95 -21.35 21.05
CA PHE A 12 24.34 -21.55 20.61
C PHE A 12 24.52 -21.29 19.11
N TYR A 13 23.63 -21.81 18.27
CA TYR A 13 23.70 -21.59 16.83
C TYR A 13 23.46 -20.13 16.43
N SER A 14 22.73 -19.35 17.22
CA SER A 14 22.41 -17.96 16.87
C SER A 14 23.66 -17.09 16.66
N TYR A 15 24.78 -17.45 17.28
CA TYR A 15 26.08 -16.77 17.15
C TYR A 15 26.87 -17.12 15.89
N PHE A 16 26.65 -18.31 15.31
CA PHE A 16 27.53 -18.84 14.25
C PHE A 16 26.78 -19.30 13.00
N ASN A 17 25.51 -19.65 13.13
CA ASN A 17 24.62 -20.09 12.07
C ASN A 17 23.17 -19.67 12.36
N PRO A 18 22.80 -18.40 12.11
CA PRO A 18 21.48 -17.88 12.44
C PRO A 18 20.34 -18.60 11.69
N LEU A 19 20.57 -19.12 10.48
CA LEU A 19 19.56 -19.89 9.75
C LEU A 19 19.25 -21.23 10.44
N GLU A 20 20.25 -21.89 11.01
CA GLU A 20 20.02 -23.13 11.76
C GLU A 20 19.34 -22.83 13.10
N ALA A 21 19.77 -21.76 13.78
CA ALA A 21 19.09 -21.28 14.99
C ALA A 21 17.60 -21.01 14.74
N ALA A 22 17.26 -20.34 13.65
CA ALA A 22 15.88 -20.06 13.28
C ALA A 22 15.04 -21.34 13.08
N LYS A 23 15.60 -22.39 12.47
CA LYS A 23 14.88 -23.67 12.30
C LYS A 23 14.61 -24.33 13.65
N LEU A 24 15.62 -24.37 14.52
CA LEU A 24 15.53 -24.97 15.86
C LEU A 24 14.54 -24.21 16.76
N TYR A 25 14.59 -22.87 16.74
CA TYR A 25 13.59 -22.04 17.44
C TYR A 25 12.17 -22.31 16.95
N LYS A 26 11.97 -22.44 15.63
CA LYS A 26 10.64 -22.76 15.07
C LYS A 26 10.13 -24.15 15.49
N GLN A 27 10.99 -25.14 15.63
CA GLN A 27 10.59 -26.47 16.11
C GLN A 27 9.98 -26.42 17.51
N GLU A 28 10.45 -25.48 18.34
CA GLU A 28 9.97 -25.24 19.71
C GLU A 28 8.93 -24.13 19.81
N TYR A 29 8.38 -23.66 18.67
CA TYR A 29 7.42 -22.56 18.61
C TYR A 29 7.92 -21.22 19.19
N CYS A 30 9.25 -21.05 19.31
CA CYS A 30 9.93 -19.81 19.69
C CYS A 30 10.03 -18.86 18.50
N PHE A 31 8.88 -18.36 18.03
CA PHE A 31 8.82 -17.58 16.80
C PHE A 31 9.49 -16.21 16.90
N TYR A 32 9.54 -15.62 18.09
CA TYR A 32 10.17 -14.31 18.28
C TYR A 32 11.68 -14.40 18.06
N GLU A 33 12.32 -15.37 18.70
CA GLU A 33 13.75 -15.65 18.57
C GLU A 33 14.10 -16.12 17.16
N ALA A 34 13.23 -16.93 16.53
CA ALA A 34 13.39 -17.32 15.13
C ALA A 34 13.35 -16.11 14.18
N GLY A 35 12.48 -15.13 14.45
CA GLY A 35 12.38 -13.90 13.68
C GLY A 35 13.69 -13.10 13.70
N TYR A 36 14.26 -12.88 14.88
CA TYR A 36 15.58 -12.23 15.00
C TYR A 36 16.69 -13.03 14.31
N ALA A 37 16.71 -14.35 14.47
CA ALA A 37 17.70 -15.19 13.80
C ALA A 37 17.61 -15.08 12.26
N TYR A 38 16.40 -14.92 11.70
CA TYR A 38 16.23 -14.59 10.28
C TYR A 38 16.69 -13.17 9.91
N LEU A 39 16.44 -12.16 10.75
CA LEU A 39 16.96 -10.81 10.53
C LEU A 39 18.50 -10.79 10.50
N TYR A 40 19.16 -11.45 11.45
CA TYR A 40 20.61 -11.59 11.46
C TYR A 40 21.15 -12.33 10.22
N ALA A 41 20.35 -13.21 9.63
CA ALA A 41 20.66 -13.88 8.37
C ALA A 41 20.29 -13.06 7.12
N TYR A 42 19.93 -11.77 7.26
CA TYR A 42 19.46 -10.90 6.19
C TYR A 42 18.20 -11.45 5.45
N ASN A 43 17.34 -12.19 6.16
CA ASN A 43 16.13 -12.78 5.59
C ASN A 43 14.86 -12.14 6.18
N GLY A 44 14.60 -10.89 5.82
CA GLY A 44 13.48 -10.10 6.35
C GLY A 44 12.10 -10.74 6.11
N LEU A 45 11.89 -11.37 4.94
CA LEU A 45 10.61 -12.01 4.61
C LEU A 45 10.31 -13.20 5.54
N LYS A 46 11.30 -14.04 5.83
CA LYS A 46 11.06 -15.13 6.81
C LYS A 46 10.92 -14.60 8.23
N ALA A 47 11.57 -13.48 8.55
CA ALA A 47 11.42 -12.83 9.85
C ALA A 47 9.98 -12.33 10.06
N ILE A 48 9.38 -11.66 9.07
CA ILE A 48 8.00 -11.16 9.17
C ILE A 48 7.00 -12.30 9.42
N ASP A 49 7.18 -13.43 8.74
CA ASP A 49 6.33 -14.60 8.91
C ASP A 49 6.43 -15.16 10.33
N CYS A 50 7.63 -15.19 10.91
CA CYS A 50 7.83 -15.64 12.28
C CYS A 50 7.18 -14.66 13.29
N PHE A 51 7.41 -13.36 13.16
CA PHE A 51 6.82 -12.38 14.08
C PHE A 51 5.28 -12.40 14.05
N ARG A 52 4.68 -12.63 12.88
CA ARG A 52 3.21 -12.81 12.75
C ARG A 52 2.69 -14.05 13.48
N CYS A 53 3.49 -15.10 13.60
CA CYS A 53 3.15 -16.30 14.36
C CYS A 53 3.31 -16.13 15.89
N CYS A 54 3.88 -15.02 16.38
CA CYS A 54 4.01 -14.79 17.81
C CYS A 54 2.63 -14.70 18.49
N LYS A 55 2.44 -15.45 19.58
CA LYS A 55 1.21 -15.41 20.38
C LYS A 55 1.12 -14.17 21.26
N ASN A 56 2.27 -13.70 21.76
CA ASN A 56 2.34 -12.49 22.57
C ASN A 56 2.22 -11.26 21.66
N PRO A 57 1.19 -10.40 21.85
CA PRO A 57 0.98 -9.22 21.02
C PRO A 57 2.15 -8.23 21.07
N LEU A 58 2.79 -8.04 22.23
CA LEU A 58 3.92 -7.12 22.38
C LEU A 58 5.14 -7.58 21.60
N GLN A 59 5.44 -8.88 21.64
CA GLN A 59 6.53 -9.47 20.85
C GLN A 59 6.24 -9.41 19.35
N LYS A 60 4.98 -9.66 18.95
CA LYS A 60 4.56 -9.50 17.56
C LYS A 60 4.77 -8.06 17.08
N GLU A 61 4.28 -7.08 17.83
CA GLU A 61 4.40 -5.67 17.48
C GLU A 61 5.87 -5.23 17.42
N GLN A 62 6.67 -5.58 18.44
CA GLN A 62 8.10 -5.27 18.45
C GLN A 62 8.81 -5.90 17.26
N GLY A 63 8.60 -7.18 16.99
CA GLY A 63 9.23 -7.87 15.87
C GLY A 63 8.88 -7.26 14.50
N LEU A 64 7.63 -6.83 14.31
CA LEU A 64 7.22 -6.14 13.09
C LEU A 64 7.88 -4.75 12.96
N LYS A 65 8.10 -4.04 14.06
CA LYS A 65 8.88 -2.77 14.07
C LYS A 65 10.33 -3.01 13.64
N GLU A 66 10.97 -4.07 14.14
CA GLU A 66 12.34 -4.44 13.73
C GLU A 66 12.44 -4.75 12.23
N VAL A 67 11.42 -5.42 11.66
CA VAL A 67 11.36 -5.66 10.20
C VAL A 67 11.21 -4.33 9.45
N ALA A 68 10.43 -3.38 9.97
CA ALA A 68 10.30 -2.06 9.36
C ALA A 68 11.62 -1.28 9.39
N GLU A 69 12.35 -1.32 10.51
CA GLU A 69 13.69 -0.72 10.63
C GLU A 69 14.69 -1.39 9.67
N PHE A 70 14.65 -2.72 9.55
CA PHE A 70 15.45 -3.46 8.58
C PHE A 70 15.13 -3.06 7.13
N ALA A 71 13.85 -2.91 6.78
CA ALA A 71 13.42 -2.44 5.47
C ALA A 71 13.91 -1.01 5.17
N LEU A 72 13.91 -0.12 6.17
CA LEU A 72 14.50 1.22 6.04
C LEU A 72 16.01 1.16 5.76
N VAL A 73 16.75 0.28 6.45
CA VAL A 73 18.19 0.07 6.17
C VAL A 73 18.40 -0.39 4.73
N LEU A 74 17.59 -1.32 4.23
CA LEU A 74 17.63 -1.75 2.83
C LEU A 74 17.37 -0.58 1.87
N TYR A 75 16.35 0.24 2.14
CA TYR A 75 16.06 1.43 1.35
C TYR A 75 17.23 2.41 1.30
N PHE A 76 17.82 2.75 2.45
CA PHE A 76 18.96 3.69 2.50
C PHE A 76 20.25 3.12 1.91
N THR A 77 20.39 1.80 1.89
CA THR A 77 21.50 1.10 1.21
C THR A 77 21.19 0.78 -0.26
N LYS A 78 20.09 1.31 -0.79
CA LYS A 78 19.64 1.19 -2.20
C LYS A 78 19.22 -0.21 -2.64
N GLN A 79 18.93 -1.10 -1.70
CA GLN A 79 18.32 -2.41 -1.97
C GLN A 79 16.79 -2.22 -2.07
N TYR A 80 16.36 -1.48 -3.10
CA TYR A 80 14.97 -1.03 -3.21
C TYR A 80 13.98 -2.15 -3.50
N GLU A 81 14.40 -3.21 -4.21
CA GLU A 81 13.54 -4.37 -4.47
C GLU A 81 13.22 -5.12 -3.17
N ASP A 82 14.24 -5.47 -2.39
CA ASP A 82 14.05 -6.14 -1.10
C ASP A 82 13.28 -5.26 -0.10
N ALA A 83 13.57 -3.95 -0.07
CA ALA A 83 12.83 -3.00 0.76
C ALA A 83 11.36 -2.91 0.34
N PHE A 84 11.07 -2.84 -0.96
CA PHE A 84 9.72 -2.81 -1.52
C PHE A 84 8.91 -4.01 -1.05
N GLU A 85 9.46 -5.22 -1.21
CA GLU A 85 8.77 -6.46 -0.82
C GLU A 85 8.43 -6.47 0.67
N LEU A 86 9.35 -6.01 1.53
CA LEU A 86 9.10 -5.92 2.97
C LEU A 86 8.04 -4.88 3.31
N PHE A 87 8.08 -3.69 2.72
CA PHE A 87 7.07 -2.66 2.96
C PHE A 87 5.68 -3.10 2.50
N ILE A 88 5.57 -3.75 1.34
CA ILE A 88 4.30 -4.38 0.90
C ILE A 88 3.83 -5.40 1.94
N LYS A 89 4.72 -6.27 2.42
CA LYS A 89 4.35 -7.26 3.44
C LYS A 89 3.98 -6.61 4.76
N LEU A 90 4.53 -5.46 5.13
CA LEU A 90 4.17 -4.69 6.32
C LEU A 90 2.88 -3.87 6.15
N ASN A 91 2.30 -3.83 4.94
CA ASN A 91 1.23 -2.93 4.54
C ASN A 91 1.63 -1.44 4.62
N ASP A 92 2.92 -1.12 4.58
CA ASP A 92 3.40 0.27 4.47
C ASP A 92 3.50 0.65 2.98
N TYR A 93 2.34 0.87 2.37
CA TYR A 93 2.26 1.11 0.92
C TYR A 93 2.90 2.44 0.51
N TYR A 94 2.98 3.42 1.41
CA TYR A 94 3.65 4.69 1.13
C TYR A 94 5.16 4.51 0.99
N SER A 95 5.79 3.79 1.92
CA SER A 95 7.22 3.46 1.81
C SER A 95 7.50 2.54 0.61
N ALA A 96 6.60 1.60 0.31
CA ALA A 96 6.68 0.79 -0.90
C ALA A 96 6.62 1.66 -2.18
N LEU A 97 5.74 2.66 -2.23
CA LEU A 97 5.61 3.54 -3.39
C LEU A 97 6.91 4.32 -3.64
N GLU A 98 7.58 4.78 -2.59
CA GLU A 98 8.88 5.44 -2.73
C GLU A 98 9.94 4.50 -3.29
N CYS A 99 9.96 3.22 -2.87
CA CYS A 99 10.84 2.21 -3.46
C CYS A 99 10.55 2.01 -4.96
N ALA A 100 9.28 1.86 -5.34
CA ALA A 100 8.86 1.69 -6.74
C ALA A 100 9.27 2.88 -7.61
N LYS A 101 9.15 4.12 -7.11
CA LYS A 101 9.64 5.33 -7.78
C LYS A 101 11.16 5.35 -7.96
N LYS A 102 11.93 4.88 -6.97
CA LYS A 102 13.39 4.77 -7.08
C LYS A 102 13.81 3.73 -8.12
N LEU A 103 13.07 2.63 -8.21
CA LEU A 103 13.25 1.59 -9.22
C LEU A 103 12.80 2.03 -10.62
N LYS A 104 11.90 3.01 -10.71
CA LYS A 104 11.25 3.48 -11.95
C LYS A 104 10.42 2.39 -12.64
N GLU A 105 9.84 1.51 -11.84
CA GLU A 105 9.00 0.40 -12.30
C GLU A 105 7.53 0.83 -12.32
N ASN A 106 7.02 1.18 -13.51
CA ASN A 106 5.68 1.74 -13.67
C ASN A 106 4.56 0.81 -13.16
N GLU A 107 4.70 -0.50 -13.34
CA GLU A 107 3.71 -1.47 -12.85
C GLU A 107 3.71 -1.55 -11.31
N LEU A 108 4.88 -1.42 -10.66
CA LEU A 108 4.97 -1.35 -9.20
C LEU A 108 4.36 -0.04 -8.68
N ILE A 109 4.63 1.08 -9.34
CA ILE A 109 4.03 2.38 -9.00
C ILE A 109 2.50 2.29 -9.12
N LYS A 110 1.99 1.79 -10.24
CA LYS A 110 0.55 1.62 -10.48
C LYS A 110 -0.10 0.76 -9.41
N SER A 111 0.41 -0.47 -9.21
CA SER A 111 -0.17 -1.41 -8.23
C SER A 111 -0.14 -0.85 -6.81
N THR A 112 0.94 -0.16 -6.42
CA THR A 112 1.04 0.45 -5.09
C THR A 112 0.10 1.64 -4.92
N CYS A 113 -0.06 2.50 -5.94
CA CYS A 113 -1.03 3.59 -5.90
C CYS A 113 -2.47 3.08 -5.79
N LEU A 114 -2.81 1.96 -6.45
CA LEU A 114 -4.12 1.32 -6.30
C LEU A 114 -4.34 0.79 -4.87
N LEU A 115 -3.32 0.17 -4.26
CA LEU A 115 -3.39 -0.29 -2.86
C LEU A 115 -3.58 0.87 -1.88
N ILE A 116 -2.83 1.98 -2.05
CA ILE A 116 -3.01 3.20 -1.24
C ILE A 116 -4.44 3.73 -1.43
N GLY A 117 -4.92 3.81 -2.67
CA GLY A 117 -6.27 4.27 -2.97
C GLY A 117 -7.34 3.45 -2.24
N MET A 118 -7.21 2.11 -2.27
CA MET A 118 -8.12 1.22 -1.54
C MET A 118 -8.06 1.43 -0.03
N GLU A 119 -6.87 1.48 0.57
CA GLU A 119 -6.69 1.65 2.02
C GLU A 119 -7.26 2.99 2.51
N GLU A 120 -7.06 4.07 1.74
CA GLU A 120 -7.54 5.40 2.07
C GLU A 120 -9.06 5.51 1.87
N ALA A 121 -9.63 4.80 0.90
CA ALA A 121 -11.07 4.69 0.74
C ALA A 121 -11.72 3.92 1.91
N GLU A 122 -11.09 2.86 2.44
CA GLU A 122 -11.56 2.16 3.65
C GLU A 122 -11.59 3.09 4.87
N LYS A 123 -10.65 4.04 4.94
CA LYS A 123 -10.58 5.10 5.96
C LYS A 123 -11.53 6.28 5.66
N LYS A 124 -12.30 6.23 4.57
CA LYS A 124 -13.18 7.31 4.07
C LYS A 124 -12.45 8.59 3.65
N HIS A 125 -11.18 8.52 3.31
CA HIS A 125 -10.40 9.63 2.76
C HIS A 125 -10.55 9.67 1.23
N TYR A 126 -11.78 9.81 0.75
CA TYR A 126 -12.12 9.54 -0.65
C TYR A 126 -11.45 10.47 -1.67
N SER A 127 -11.33 11.78 -1.40
CA SER A 127 -10.57 12.68 -2.28
C SER A 127 -9.11 12.27 -2.46
N PHE A 128 -8.47 11.78 -1.40
CA PHE A 128 -7.08 11.34 -1.48
C PHE A 128 -6.98 10.00 -2.22
N ALA A 129 -7.88 9.06 -1.91
CA ALA A 129 -8.00 7.79 -2.62
C ALA A 129 -8.17 8.00 -4.14
N ALA A 130 -9.05 8.93 -4.53
CA ALA A 130 -9.29 9.29 -5.92
C ALA A 130 -8.02 9.80 -6.61
N LYS A 131 -7.27 10.72 -5.98
CA LYS A 131 -5.99 11.24 -6.51
C LYS A 131 -4.94 10.16 -6.71
N CYS A 132 -4.90 9.15 -5.84
CA CYS A 132 -3.98 8.02 -5.98
C CYS A 132 -4.30 7.16 -7.20
N VAL A 133 -5.57 6.90 -7.48
CA VAL A 133 -5.98 5.97 -8.55
C VAL A 133 -6.20 6.66 -9.90
N GLU A 134 -6.50 7.96 -9.93
CA GLU A 134 -6.83 8.74 -11.13
C GLU A 134 -5.89 8.54 -12.33
N PRO A 135 -4.54 8.50 -12.16
CA PRO A 135 -3.63 8.29 -13.29
C PRO A 135 -3.73 6.90 -13.94
N PHE A 136 -4.39 5.94 -13.28
CA PHE A 136 -4.38 4.52 -13.64
C PHE A 136 -5.77 3.92 -13.84
N ASP A 137 -6.77 4.44 -13.13
CA ASP A 137 -8.16 4.01 -13.17
C ASP A 137 -9.08 5.22 -12.92
N THR A 138 -9.46 5.88 -14.01
CA THR A 138 -10.28 7.09 -13.94
C THR A 138 -11.71 6.79 -13.50
N GLU A 139 -12.26 5.63 -13.83
CA GLU A 139 -13.62 5.25 -13.40
C GLU A 139 -13.67 5.08 -11.89
N LEU A 140 -12.69 4.40 -11.32
CA LEU A 140 -12.55 4.27 -9.87
C LEU A 140 -12.31 5.63 -9.19
N ALA A 141 -11.51 6.52 -9.79
CA ALA A 141 -11.31 7.86 -9.27
C ALA A 141 -12.61 8.68 -9.25
N MET A 142 -13.40 8.65 -10.32
CA MET A 142 -14.70 9.31 -10.37
C MET A 142 -15.65 8.77 -9.31
N TYR A 143 -15.66 7.45 -9.09
CA TYR A 143 -16.43 6.84 -8.01
C TYR A 143 -16.01 7.39 -6.65
N TYR A 144 -14.71 7.43 -6.34
CA TYR A 144 -14.24 7.99 -5.07
C TYR A 144 -14.53 9.49 -4.92
N TYR A 145 -14.31 10.31 -5.95
CA TYR A 145 -14.68 11.73 -5.89
C TYR A 145 -16.19 11.92 -5.65
N SER A 146 -17.05 11.07 -6.21
CA SER A 146 -18.49 11.12 -5.95
C SER A 146 -18.85 10.81 -4.48
N LEU A 147 -18.16 9.85 -3.85
CA LEU A 147 -18.36 9.53 -2.44
C LEU A 147 -17.96 10.68 -1.51
N ASP A 148 -16.99 11.50 -1.92
CA ASP A 148 -16.54 12.69 -1.18
C ASP A 148 -17.32 13.97 -1.53
N HIS A 149 -18.28 13.87 -2.47
CA HIS A 149 -19.03 15.02 -2.99
C HIS A 149 -18.10 16.07 -3.63
N ALA A 150 -16.95 15.62 -4.16
CA ALA A 150 -15.99 16.45 -4.89
C ALA A 150 -16.44 16.61 -6.35
N TYR A 151 -17.61 17.25 -6.54
CA TYR A 151 -18.28 17.34 -7.85
C TYR A 151 -17.44 18.04 -8.91
N GLU A 152 -16.63 19.03 -8.53
CA GLU A 152 -15.73 19.72 -9.47
C GLU A 152 -14.73 18.77 -10.14
N GLU A 153 -14.16 17.84 -9.36
CA GLU A 153 -13.19 16.86 -9.86
C GLU A 153 -13.90 15.80 -10.72
N THR A 154 -15.08 15.35 -10.31
CA THR A 154 -15.90 14.44 -11.10
C THR A 154 -16.28 15.06 -12.46
N VAL A 155 -16.74 16.32 -12.47
CA VAL A 155 -17.06 17.06 -13.70
C VAL A 155 -15.81 17.22 -14.56
N ARG A 156 -14.66 17.58 -13.99
CA ARG A 156 -13.39 17.68 -14.73
C ARG A 156 -13.04 16.37 -15.44
N LEU A 157 -13.15 15.24 -14.75
CA LEU A 157 -12.85 13.92 -15.32
C LEU A 157 -13.83 13.54 -16.42
N LEU A 158 -15.14 13.76 -16.23
CA LEU A 158 -16.16 13.50 -17.24
C LEU A 158 -15.92 14.33 -18.52
N LEU A 159 -15.57 15.60 -18.38
CA LEU A 159 -15.24 16.46 -19.52
C LEU A 159 -13.98 15.98 -20.26
N THR A 160 -12.97 15.51 -19.52
CA THR A 160 -11.73 14.97 -20.10
C THR A 160 -11.99 13.70 -20.91
N HIS A 161 -12.96 12.89 -20.49
CA HIS A 161 -13.34 11.63 -21.15
C HIS A 161 -14.44 11.79 -22.22
N GLY A 162 -14.95 13.00 -22.42
CA GLY A 162 -15.99 13.29 -23.41
C GLY A 162 -17.42 12.95 -22.96
N ASP A 163 -17.63 12.63 -21.69
CA ASP A 163 -18.94 12.32 -21.10
C ASP A 163 -19.71 13.62 -20.75
N TYR A 164 -19.91 14.48 -21.74
CA TYR A 164 -20.46 15.83 -21.57
C TYR A 164 -21.88 15.85 -20.98
N GLU A 165 -22.72 14.88 -21.36
CA GLU A 165 -24.10 14.78 -20.84
C GLU A 165 -24.13 14.49 -19.34
N LYS A 166 -23.26 13.59 -18.86
CA LYS A 166 -23.14 13.30 -17.43
C LYS A 166 -22.57 14.49 -16.67
N ALA A 167 -21.56 15.16 -17.24
CA ALA A 167 -20.98 16.37 -16.66
C ALA A 167 -22.05 17.49 -16.52
N LEU A 168 -22.85 17.71 -17.57
CA LEU A 168 -23.97 18.65 -17.57
C LEU A 168 -25.00 18.27 -16.52
N HIS A 169 -25.39 16.99 -16.45
CA HIS A 169 -26.38 16.52 -15.48
C HIS A 169 -25.94 16.76 -14.03
N ILE A 170 -24.67 16.49 -13.71
CA ILE A 170 -24.11 16.76 -12.37
C ILE A 170 -24.15 18.26 -12.07
N CYS A 171 -23.72 19.13 -12.99
CA CYS A 171 -23.79 20.58 -12.79
C CYS A 171 -25.23 21.07 -12.54
N LEU A 172 -26.23 20.50 -13.24
CA LEU A 172 -27.64 20.82 -13.02
C LEU A 172 -28.15 20.34 -11.65
N LEU A 173 -27.75 19.14 -11.22
CA LEU A 173 -28.11 18.60 -9.90
C LEU A 173 -27.53 19.44 -8.75
N GLU A 174 -26.29 19.92 -8.90
CA GLU A 174 -25.61 20.76 -7.92
C GLU A 174 -25.95 22.26 -8.05
N ASN A 175 -26.89 22.61 -8.94
CA ASN A 175 -27.33 23.98 -9.21
C ASN A 175 -26.20 24.93 -9.67
N ASP A 176 -25.14 24.40 -10.28
CA ASP A 176 -24.08 25.15 -10.95
C ASP A 176 -24.49 25.49 -12.39
N LEU A 177 -25.46 26.41 -12.50
CA LEU A 177 -26.10 26.78 -13.77
C LEU A 177 -25.11 27.45 -14.75
N ASN A 178 -24.11 28.18 -14.24
CA ASN A 178 -23.11 28.84 -15.07
C ASN A 178 -22.27 27.80 -15.80
N ARG A 179 -21.74 26.82 -15.06
CA ARG A 179 -20.92 25.76 -15.65
C ARG A 179 -21.75 24.83 -16.53
N ALA A 180 -23.00 24.55 -16.15
CA ALA A 180 -23.94 23.82 -17.02
C ALA A 180 -24.13 24.53 -18.37
N TYR A 181 -24.30 25.86 -18.36
CA TYR A 181 -24.44 26.65 -19.58
C TYR A 181 -23.16 26.64 -20.43
N GLU A 182 -21.99 26.78 -19.79
CA GLU A 182 -20.69 26.69 -20.48
C GLU A 182 -20.49 25.33 -21.17
N ILE A 183 -20.82 24.24 -20.48
CA ILE A 183 -20.74 22.88 -21.05
C ILE A 183 -21.70 22.73 -22.22
N ALA A 184 -22.97 23.14 -22.06
CA ALA A 184 -23.99 23.04 -23.11
C ALA A 184 -23.63 23.87 -24.36
N SER A 185 -23.15 25.10 -24.18
CA SER A 185 -22.73 25.98 -25.29
C SER A 185 -21.49 25.47 -26.01
N THR A 186 -20.55 24.85 -25.29
CA THR A 186 -19.31 24.35 -25.88
C THR A 186 -19.51 23.03 -26.63
N TYR A 187 -20.29 22.10 -26.06
CA TYR A 187 -20.34 20.71 -26.53
C TYR A 187 -21.69 20.29 -27.12
N ASN A 188 -22.75 21.10 -26.97
CA ASN A 188 -24.07 20.82 -27.54
C ASN A 188 -24.79 22.10 -28.02
N PRO A 189 -24.22 22.85 -28.98
CA PRO A 189 -24.69 24.18 -29.37
C PRO A 189 -26.12 24.21 -29.94
N THR A 190 -26.65 23.06 -30.38
CA THR A 190 -28.03 22.93 -30.90
C THR A 190 -29.11 23.03 -29.82
N LEU A 191 -28.79 22.89 -28.53
CA LEU A 191 -29.74 23.05 -27.41
C LEU A 191 -30.05 24.52 -27.07
N LEU A 192 -29.23 25.47 -27.52
CA LEU A 192 -29.34 26.89 -27.18
C LEU A 192 -29.90 27.75 -28.33
N SER A 193 -30.23 27.13 -29.47
CA SER A 193 -30.69 27.81 -30.68
C SER A 193 -32.20 27.69 -30.96
N SER A 194 -33.00 27.33 -29.95
CA SER A 194 -34.47 27.20 -30.04
C SER A 194 -35.21 28.16 -29.14
#